data_AF-A0A848XWZ4-F1
#
_entry.id   AF-A0A848XWZ4-F1
#
_cell.length_a   1.000
_cell.length_b   1.000
_cell.length_c   1.000
_cell.angle_alpha   90.00
_cell.angle_beta   90.00
_cell.angle_gamma   90.00
#
_symmetry.space_group_name_H-M   'P 1'
#
loop_
_entity.id
_entity.type
_entity.pdbx_description
1 polymer ?
#
loop_
_entity_poly.entity_id
_entity_poly.type
_entity_poly.pdbx_seq_one_letter_code
_entity_poly.pdbx_strand_id
1 'polypeptide(L)'
;MGKLTLLFVLAASLGGSMLLATSQTTAVDAARNTSGVQADVLARELAASGHRLVVGAAVSETGFRPTAPFGTMDFDGGTIRLDSYTATTDSLLFELTAFHSGATHQLQSTYTWTEADFPGPLWLDAPYVSAVLDPSATVSGGPENRPTYLDRRRFYDLRLESLLNFGQMTDSLSTQLAAVNGAGGTLNVPENMATVINAAHAPTLEALYFDAHDAIAAQDAVFMTPVTLDDALTFGSLADPRILYYQQGLTLAAGADLRGSGLLLVEGNFEMQAGAALDWDGLILVHTDDDYLSVSLDGTLNLRGSLLVDQVGAPPGGHMDLTIMRDHNAVWAEAKGVETQTGPIRPWHRHTHKFDIKTGGRIAYFLEGGNPGRHDTGSYHRTRFYDTLDLLDDEEMVLELANPDMHGMSRYTLTLDEGGTETIQIGAVKHGFGALADGTPFRTRPFRASDLETFTVEIRSLRLLSYKPNNQNCGPHLSIVECGDRPQGVGGHYDRDGALTARIRRASDDALLYEAAMYWHWKESEAAEDAAEEEAWRQRIEDGEAFGTRFTMGDGINVTFDLNAIRPIGHRLGFLGTELVHTGTWAEHWSHNESGAPGLGD
;
A
#
# COMPACT_ATOMS: atom_id res chain seq x y z
N MET A 1 -14.15 5.25 -98.04
CA MET A 1 -13.83 5.58 -96.63
C MET A 1 -14.91 5.15 -95.62
N GLY A 2 -16.21 5.08 -95.97
CA GLY A 2 -17.28 4.77 -94.99
C GLY A 2 -17.27 3.39 -94.30
N LYS A 3 -16.74 2.33 -94.93
CA LYS A 3 -16.69 0.99 -94.30
C LYS A 3 -15.68 0.88 -93.15
N LEU A 4 -14.58 1.63 -93.23
CA LEU A 4 -13.54 1.67 -92.19
C LEU A 4 -14.04 2.44 -90.97
N THR A 5 -14.74 3.56 -91.18
CA THR A 5 -15.40 4.32 -90.10
C THR A 5 -16.44 3.47 -89.38
N LEU A 6 -17.22 2.66 -90.11
CA LEU A 6 -18.23 1.78 -89.51
C LEU A 6 -17.59 0.68 -88.64
N LEU A 7 -16.46 0.11 -89.06
CA LEU A 7 -15.68 -0.83 -88.27
C LEU A 7 -15.06 -0.19 -87.02
N PHE A 8 -14.57 1.06 -87.11
CA PHE A 8 -14.09 1.81 -85.95
C PHE A 8 -15.20 2.13 -84.95
N VAL A 9 -16.40 2.51 -85.42
CA VAL A 9 -17.55 2.76 -84.54
C VAL A 9 -18.01 1.46 -83.86
N LEU A 10 -18.04 0.34 -84.58
CA LEU A 10 -18.37 -0.98 -84.01
C LEU A 10 -17.33 -1.46 -83.00
N ALA A 11 -16.04 -1.28 -83.29
CA ALA A 11 -14.95 -1.60 -82.37
C ALA A 11 -14.99 -0.70 -81.13
N ALA A 12 -15.29 0.59 -81.29
CA ALA A 12 -15.46 1.53 -80.19
C ALA A 12 -16.69 1.21 -79.34
N SER A 13 -17.81 0.80 -79.94
CA SER A 13 -19.01 0.38 -79.19
C SER A 13 -18.78 -0.93 -78.44
N LEU A 14 -18.11 -1.91 -79.07
CA LEU A 14 -17.74 -3.18 -78.42
C LEU A 14 -16.74 -2.96 -77.28
N GLY A 15 -15.72 -2.13 -77.50
CA GLY A 15 -14.76 -1.74 -76.48
C GLY A 15 -15.41 -0.98 -75.32
N GLY A 16 -16.33 -0.05 -75.62
CA GLY A 16 -17.12 0.67 -74.62
C GLY A 16 -18.04 -0.24 -73.80
N SER A 17 -18.74 -1.18 -74.44
CA SER A 17 -19.57 -2.16 -73.75
C SER A 17 -18.76 -3.13 -72.89
N MET A 18 -17.57 -3.56 -73.33
CA MET A 18 -16.67 -4.39 -72.52
C MET A 18 -16.09 -3.63 -71.32
N LEU A 19 -15.72 -2.36 -71.50
CA LEU A 19 -15.27 -1.49 -70.40
C LEU A 19 -16.38 -1.22 -69.38
N LEU A 20 -17.62 -1.02 -69.83
CA LEU A 20 -18.77 -0.87 -68.93
C LEU A 20 -19.09 -2.16 -68.17
N ALA A 21 -19.07 -3.31 -68.85
CA ALA A 21 -19.29 -4.61 -68.22
C ALA A 21 -18.20 -4.91 -67.18
N THR A 22 -16.93 -4.67 -67.51
CA THR A 22 -15.80 -4.86 -66.57
C THR A 22 -15.85 -3.88 -65.40
N SER A 23 -16.20 -2.62 -65.64
CA SER A 23 -16.39 -1.63 -64.56
C SER A 23 -17.55 -1.98 -63.64
N GLN A 24 -18.65 -2.53 -64.17
CA GLN A 24 -19.79 -2.99 -63.37
C GLN A 24 -19.42 -4.21 -62.54
N THR A 25 -18.69 -5.19 -63.11
CA THR A 25 -18.20 -6.33 -62.33
C THR A 25 -17.24 -5.88 -61.22
N THR A 26 -16.29 -4.99 -61.51
CA THR A 26 -15.37 -4.47 -60.49
C THR A 26 -16.10 -3.68 -59.40
N ALA A 27 -17.13 -2.90 -59.74
CA ALA A 27 -17.93 -2.18 -58.75
C ALA A 27 -18.76 -3.13 -57.87
N VAL A 28 -19.34 -4.19 -58.45
CA VAL A 28 -20.06 -5.23 -57.69
C VAL A 28 -19.11 -6.01 -56.79
N ASP A 29 -17.92 -6.37 -57.29
CA ASP A 29 -16.91 -7.09 -56.52
C ASP A 29 -16.35 -6.21 -55.39
N ALA A 30 -16.11 -4.92 -55.63
CA ALA A 30 -15.70 -3.96 -54.60
C ALA A 30 -16.79 -3.78 -53.53
N ALA A 31 -18.06 -3.68 -53.93
CA ALA A 31 -19.18 -3.56 -53.00
C ALA A 31 -19.37 -4.84 -52.16
N ARG A 32 -19.25 -6.02 -52.78
CA ARG A 32 -19.28 -7.32 -52.09
C ARG A 32 -18.12 -7.47 -51.10
N ASN A 33 -16.90 -7.11 -51.50
CA ASN A 33 -15.74 -7.13 -50.63
C ASN A 33 -15.90 -6.17 -49.44
N THR A 34 -16.43 -4.96 -49.68
CA THR A 34 -16.70 -3.99 -48.62
C THR A 34 -17.76 -4.50 -47.64
N SER A 35 -18.85 -5.08 -48.16
CA SER A 35 -19.90 -5.70 -47.33
C SER A 35 -19.40 -6.90 -46.53
N GLY A 36 -18.51 -7.72 -47.11
CA GLY A 36 -17.90 -8.86 -46.42
C GLY A 36 -16.99 -8.41 -45.29
N VAL A 37 -16.09 -7.45 -45.55
CA VAL A 37 -15.23 -6.87 -44.51
C VAL A 37 -16.04 -6.21 -43.40
N GLN A 38 -17.14 -5.51 -43.74
CA GLN A 38 -18.05 -4.96 -42.73
C GLN A 38 -18.71 -6.05 -41.88
N ALA A 39 -19.17 -7.14 -42.50
CA ALA A 39 -19.75 -8.26 -41.77
C ALA A 39 -18.75 -8.91 -40.81
N ASP A 40 -17.51 -9.10 -41.26
CA ASP A 40 -16.42 -9.68 -40.45
C ASP A 40 -16.08 -8.82 -39.23
N VAL A 41 -16.00 -7.49 -39.40
CA VAL A 41 -15.77 -6.55 -38.30
C VAL A 41 -16.93 -6.57 -37.31
N LEU A 42 -18.17 -6.49 -37.80
CA LEU A 42 -19.35 -6.48 -36.95
C LEU A 42 -19.51 -7.79 -36.16
N ALA A 43 -19.21 -8.95 -36.75
CA ALA A 43 -19.22 -10.22 -36.02
C ALA A 43 -18.22 -10.21 -34.83
N ARG A 44 -17.05 -9.59 -34.98
CA ARG A 44 -16.07 -9.46 -33.90
C ARG A 44 -16.52 -8.49 -32.81
N GLU A 45 -17.11 -7.36 -33.20
CA GLU A 45 -17.66 -6.37 -32.25
C GLU A 45 -18.84 -6.95 -31.45
N LEU A 46 -19.70 -7.73 -32.10
CA LEU A 46 -20.79 -8.44 -31.45
C LEU A 46 -20.28 -9.48 -30.46
N ALA A 47 -19.25 -10.26 -30.81
CA ALA A 47 -18.65 -11.21 -29.89
C ALA A 47 -18.01 -10.51 -28.68
N ALA A 48 -17.29 -9.40 -28.91
CA ALA A 48 -16.71 -8.61 -27.83
C ALA A 48 -17.78 -7.97 -26.91
N SER A 49 -18.93 -7.61 -27.47
CA SER A 49 -20.09 -7.10 -26.71
C SER A 49 -20.76 -8.22 -25.91
N GLY A 50 -20.99 -9.38 -26.53
CA GLY A 50 -21.50 -10.59 -25.89
C GLY A 50 -20.62 -11.02 -24.72
N HIS A 51 -19.31 -10.99 -24.90
CA HIS A 51 -18.33 -11.29 -23.86
C HIS A 51 -18.52 -10.39 -22.63
N ARG A 52 -18.68 -9.07 -22.82
CA ARG A 52 -18.95 -8.12 -21.71
C ARG A 52 -20.28 -8.41 -21.02
N LEU A 53 -21.31 -8.75 -21.78
CA LEU A 53 -22.62 -9.10 -21.22
C LEU A 53 -22.54 -10.37 -20.35
N VAL A 54 -21.82 -11.39 -20.82
CA VAL A 54 -21.62 -12.63 -20.06
C VAL A 54 -20.88 -12.35 -18.76
N VAL A 55 -19.73 -11.68 -18.82
CA VAL A 55 -18.92 -11.38 -17.62
C VAL A 55 -19.69 -10.50 -16.63
N GLY A 56 -20.32 -9.41 -17.10
CA GLY A 56 -21.05 -8.49 -16.23
C GLY A 56 -22.26 -9.12 -15.55
N ALA A 57 -22.88 -10.13 -16.15
CA ALA A 57 -24.00 -10.86 -15.56
C ALA A 57 -23.56 -12.07 -14.72
N ALA A 58 -22.39 -12.64 -15.01
CA ALA A 58 -21.84 -13.79 -14.29
C ALA A 58 -21.25 -13.40 -12.93
N VAL A 59 -20.73 -12.19 -12.76
CA VAL A 59 -20.10 -11.74 -11.51
C VAL A 59 -21.14 -11.45 -10.41
N SER A 60 -20.82 -11.84 -9.17
CA SER A 60 -21.58 -11.53 -7.95
C SER A 60 -20.65 -11.08 -6.82
N GLU A 61 -21.22 -10.78 -5.64
CA GLU A 61 -20.44 -10.35 -4.46
C GLU A 61 -19.54 -11.46 -3.90
N THR A 62 -19.83 -12.73 -4.19
CA THR A 62 -19.13 -13.89 -3.61
C THR A 62 -18.71 -14.88 -4.70
N GLY A 63 -18.27 -14.39 -5.87
CA GLY A 63 -17.86 -15.25 -6.98
C GLY A 63 -18.79 -15.24 -8.19
N PHE A 64 -18.74 -16.30 -9.02
CA PHE A 64 -19.57 -16.38 -10.22
C PHE A 64 -20.92 -17.05 -9.99
N ARG A 65 -21.94 -16.56 -10.71
CA ARG A 65 -23.27 -17.15 -10.74
C ARG A 65 -23.25 -18.46 -11.54
N PRO A 66 -23.83 -19.55 -11.05
CA PRO A 66 -23.79 -20.85 -11.73
C PRO A 66 -24.70 -20.92 -12.97
N THR A 67 -25.54 -19.91 -13.20
CA THR A 67 -26.52 -19.89 -14.28
C THR A 67 -26.10 -18.95 -15.39
N ALA A 68 -26.11 -19.46 -16.62
CA ALA A 68 -25.87 -18.69 -17.82
C ALA A 68 -26.85 -17.49 -17.92
N PRO A 69 -26.38 -16.29 -18.31
CA PRO A 69 -27.24 -15.10 -18.38
C PRO A 69 -28.21 -15.14 -19.56
N PHE A 70 -27.87 -15.87 -20.63
CA PHE A 70 -28.71 -16.11 -21.80
C PHE A 70 -28.20 -17.34 -22.57
N GLY A 71 -29.04 -17.90 -23.45
CA GLY A 71 -28.63 -18.93 -24.41
C GLY A 71 -28.35 -18.35 -25.81
N THR A 72 -29.28 -17.56 -26.35
CA THR A 72 -29.12 -16.85 -27.63
C THR A 72 -29.87 -15.54 -27.55
N MET A 73 -29.32 -14.48 -28.14
CA MET A 73 -29.96 -13.17 -28.20
C MET A 73 -29.63 -12.44 -29.51
N ASP A 74 -30.57 -11.66 -30.01
CA ASP A 74 -30.31 -10.71 -31.09
C ASP A 74 -29.76 -9.40 -30.51
N PHE A 75 -28.72 -8.85 -31.15
CA PHE A 75 -28.03 -7.65 -30.70
C PHE A 75 -27.43 -6.89 -31.90
N ASP A 76 -27.68 -5.57 -32.00
CA ASP A 76 -27.15 -4.69 -33.05
C ASP A 76 -27.18 -5.24 -34.49
N GLY A 77 -28.27 -5.92 -34.85
CA GLY A 77 -28.48 -6.47 -36.20
C GLY A 77 -27.77 -7.79 -36.49
N GLY A 78 -27.13 -8.40 -35.49
CA GLY A 78 -26.65 -9.78 -35.52
C GLY A 78 -27.19 -10.61 -34.36
N THR A 79 -26.63 -11.81 -34.18
CA THR A 79 -27.05 -12.75 -33.14
C THR A 79 -25.83 -13.18 -32.33
N ILE A 80 -25.95 -13.23 -31.01
CA ILE A 80 -24.96 -13.75 -30.07
C ILE A 80 -25.52 -15.01 -29.44
N ARG A 81 -24.78 -16.10 -29.48
CA ARG A 81 -25.11 -17.38 -28.84
C ARG A 81 -24.06 -17.71 -27.80
N LEU A 82 -24.49 -18.16 -26.63
CA LEU A 82 -23.62 -18.71 -25.60
C LEU A 82 -23.61 -20.23 -25.77
N ASP A 83 -22.55 -20.75 -26.35
CA ASP A 83 -22.41 -22.17 -26.70
C ASP A 83 -22.13 -23.03 -25.46
N SER A 84 -21.34 -22.51 -24.52
CA SER A 84 -21.10 -23.16 -23.23
C SER A 84 -20.92 -22.14 -22.11
N TYR A 85 -21.32 -22.55 -20.90
CA TYR A 85 -21.16 -21.76 -19.68
C TYR A 85 -20.97 -22.70 -18.50
N THR A 86 -19.79 -22.66 -17.90
CA THR A 86 -19.44 -23.40 -16.70
C THR A 86 -18.94 -22.40 -15.67
N ALA A 87 -19.65 -22.27 -14.56
CA ALA A 87 -19.26 -21.39 -13.48
C ALA A 87 -19.26 -22.14 -12.14
N THR A 88 -18.18 -21.99 -11.39
CA THR A 88 -18.08 -22.29 -9.95
C THR A 88 -17.98 -20.97 -9.19
N THR A 89 -17.94 -21.00 -7.85
CA THR A 89 -17.62 -19.80 -7.06
C THR A 89 -16.36 -19.12 -7.57
N ASP A 90 -15.32 -19.91 -7.86
CA ASP A 90 -13.97 -19.40 -8.12
C ASP A 90 -13.56 -19.37 -9.61
N SER A 91 -14.37 -19.93 -10.51
CA SER A 91 -13.99 -20.02 -11.92
C SER A 91 -15.18 -19.82 -12.85
N LEU A 92 -14.92 -19.20 -14.00
CA LEU A 92 -15.89 -19.01 -15.06
C LEU A 92 -15.23 -19.36 -16.38
N LEU A 93 -15.80 -20.33 -17.09
CA LEU A 93 -15.44 -20.68 -18.46
C LEU A 93 -16.69 -20.55 -19.32
N PHE A 94 -16.62 -19.76 -20.37
CA PHE A 94 -17.70 -19.71 -21.36
C PHE A 94 -17.18 -19.64 -22.78
N GLU A 95 -17.99 -20.12 -23.70
CA GLU A 95 -17.81 -19.99 -25.13
C GLU A 95 -19.02 -19.30 -25.72
N LEU A 96 -18.79 -18.27 -26.53
CA LEU A 96 -19.84 -17.58 -27.26
C LEU A 96 -19.48 -17.48 -28.73
N THR A 97 -20.50 -17.48 -29.56
CA THR A 97 -20.40 -17.27 -31.00
C THR A 97 -21.31 -16.13 -31.42
N ALA A 98 -20.75 -15.16 -32.13
CA ALA A 98 -21.48 -14.07 -32.74
C ALA A 98 -21.60 -14.25 -34.26
N PHE A 99 -22.77 -13.90 -34.79
CA PHE A 99 -23.16 -14.04 -36.18
C PHE A 99 -23.60 -12.69 -36.74
N HIS A 100 -23.04 -12.28 -37.88
CA HIS A 100 -23.52 -11.12 -38.60
C HIS A 100 -23.39 -11.32 -40.11
N SER A 101 -24.52 -11.29 -40.82
CA SER A 101 -24.56 -11.38 -42.29
C SER A 101 -23.69 -12.51 -42.86
N GLY A 102 -23.67 -13.69 -42.23
CA GLY A 102 -22.90 -14.87 -42.64
C GLY A 102 -21.44 -14.93 -42.18
N ALA A 103 -20.90 -13.86 -41.60
CA ALA A 103 -19.63 -13.90 -40.87
C ALA A 103 -19.87 -14.40 -39.43
N THR A 104 -18.90 -15.16 -38.91
CA THR A 104 -18.98 -15.76 -37.58
C THR A 104 -17.71 -15.48 -36.78
N HIS A 105 -17.85 -15.13 -35.52
CA HIS A 105 -16.72 -15.00 -34.60
C HIS A 105 -17.01 -15.70 -33.29
N GLN A 106 -16.13 -16.62 -32.89
CA GLN A 106 -16.25 -17.36 -31.65
C GLN A 106 -15.17 -16.92 -30.67
N LEU A 107 -15.55 -16.80 -29.40
CA LEU A 107 -14.68 -16.50 -28.28
C LEU A 107 -14.90 -17.54 -27.19
N GLN A 108 -13.81 -18.07 -26.65
CA GLN A 108 -13.82 -18.81 -25.40
C GLN A 108 -12.97 -18.05 -24.40
N SER A 109 -13.50 -17.78 -23.21
CA SER A 109 -12.80 -17.03 -22.18
C SER A 109 -12.89 -17.73 -20.83
N THR A 110 -11.77 -17.71 -20.12
CA THR A 110 -11.62 -18.27 -18.77
C THR A 110 -11.27 -17.16 -17.79
N TYR A 111 -11.97 -17.17 -16.66
CA TYR A 111 -11.78 -16.26 -15.55
C TYR A 111 -11.62 -17.04 -14.26
N THR A 112 -10.86 -16.46 -13.34
CA THR A 112 -10.73 -16.93 -11.97
C THR A 112 -11.18 -15.80 -11.06
N TRP A 113 -11.95 -16.14 -10.04
CA TRP A 113 -12.31 -15.24 -8.97
C TRP A 113 -11.36 -15.50 -7.82
N THR A 114 -10.56 -14.50 -7.48
CA THR A 114 -9.74 -14.54 -6.27
C THR A 114 -10.54 -13.88 -5.17
N GLU A 115 -10.94 -14.64 -4.15
CA GLU A 115 -11.52 -14.02 -2.96
C GLU A 115 -10.45 -13.27 -2.19
N ALA A 116 -10.82 -12.11 -1.64
CA ALA A 116 -9.97 -11.39 -0.72
C ALA A 116 -9.84 -12.22 0.56
N ASP A 117 -8.63 -12.73 0.83
CA ASP A 117 -8.40 -13.68 1.89
C ASP A 117 -7.71 -12.93 3.06
N PHE A 118 -8.46 -12.09 3.77
CA PHE A 118 -7.89 -11.38 4.91
C PHE A 118 -7.57 -12.36 6.07
N PRO A 119 -6.44 -12.22 6.78
CA PRO A 119 -5.92 -13.25 7.71
C PRO A 119 -6.66 -13.38 9.06
N GLY A 120 -7.99 -13.45 9.06
CA GLY A 120 -8.78 -13.94 10.20
C GLY A 120 -9.12 -12.89 11.27
N PRO A 121 -9.75 -13.32 12.38
CA PRO A 121 -10.38 -12.43 13.36
C PRO A 121 -9.39 -11.65 14.24
N LEU A 122 -8.20 -12.22 14.47
CA LEU A 122 -7.15 -11.62 15.27
C LEU A 122 -5.81 -11.83 14.59
N TRP A 123 -5.07 -10.75 14.37
CA TRP A 123 -3.72 -10.79 13.81
C TRP A 123 -2.77 -9.97 14.70
N LEU A 124 -1.77 -10.66 15.23
CA LEU A 124 -0.74 -10.10 16.09
C LEU A 124 0.59 -10.06 15.33
N ASP A 125 1.14 -8.87 15.10
CA ASP A 125 2.53 -8.66 14.67
C ASP A 125 3.23 -7.90 15.80
N ALA A 126 3.89 -8.64 16.70
CA ALA A 126 4.52 -8.09 17.88
C ALA A 126 5.75 -8.92 18.28
N PRO A 127 6.79 -8.28 18.84
CA PRO A 127 8.01 -8.96 19.25
C PRO A 127 7.79 -9.93 20.40
N TYR A 128 6.85 -9.66 21.30
CA TYR A 128 6.44 -10.57 22.37
C TYR A 128 4.97 -10.31 22.72
N VAL A 129 4.21 -11.35 23.06
CA VAL A 129 2.79 -11.23 23.43
C VAL A 129 2.52 -11.98 24.73
N SER A 130 1.94 -11.28 25.69
CA SER A 130 1.31 -11.88 26.87
C SER A 130 -0.21 -11.66 26.78
N ALA A 131 -0.98 -12.71 27.01
CA ALA A 131 -2.43 -12.65 26.92
C ALA A 131 -3.12 -13.17 28.19
N VAL A 132 -4.18 -12.50 28.61
CA VAL A 132 -5.11 -12.99 29.64
C VAL A 132 -6.53 -12.80 29.10
N LEU A 133 -7.20 -13.88 28.77
CA LEU A 133 -8.52 -13.85 28.15
C LEU A 133 -9.54 -14.50 29.08
N ASP A 134 -10.64 -13.80 29.37
CA ASP A 134 -11.76 -14.40 30.11
C ASP A 134 -12.37 -15.53 29.27
N PRO A 135 -12.60 -16.74 29.83
CA PRO A 135 -13.18 -17.87 29.11
C PRO A 135 -14.55 -17.60 28.46
N SER A 136 -15.24 -16.52 28.84
CA SER A 136 -16.53 -16.12 28.27
C SER A 136 -16.39 -15.22 27.03
N ALA A 137 -15.22 -14.64 26.80
CA ALA A 137 -14.92 -13.92 25.57
C ALA A 137 -14.99 -14.87 24.37
N THR A 138 -15.18 -14.33 23.16
CA THR A 138 -15.21 -15.12 21.92
C THR A 138 -14.37 -14.49 20.82
N VAL A 139 -13.57 -15.29 20.13
CA VAL A 139 -12.75 -14.90 18.96
C VAL A 139 -12.99 -15.89 17.82
N SER A 140 -14.07 -15.70 17.10
CA SER A 140 -14.52 -16.62 16.05
C SER A 140 -13.91 -16.32 14.69
N GLY A 141 -13.42 -17.36 14.01
CA GLY A 141 -12.99 -17.31 12.62
C GLY A 141 -14.11 -17.13 11.59
N GLY A 142 -15.35 -16.88 12.04
CA GLY A 142 -16.51 -16.74 11.18
C GLY A 142 -16.93 -18.05 10.50
N PRO A 143 -17.87 -18.01 9.55
CA PRO A 143 -18.25 -19.16 8.71
C PRO A 143 -17.06 -19.81 8.00
N GLU A 144 -16.03 -19.04 7.70
CA GLU A 144 -14.80 -19.47 7.02
C GLU A 144 -13.82 -20.20 7.95
N ASN A 145 -14.08 -20.19 9.26
CA ASN A 145 -13.23 -20.81 10.29
C ASN A 145 -11.76 -20.37 10.19
N ARG A 146 -11.54 -19.06 9.95
CA ARG A 146 -10.19 -18.48 9.85
C ARG A 146 -9.47 -18.54 11.19
N PRO A 147 -8.20 -18.96 11.23
CA PRO A 147 -7.45 -19.00 12.48
C PRO A 147 -7.03 -17.58 12.91
N THR A 148 -6.63 -17.45 14.17
CA THR A 148 -5.89 -16.29 14.67
C THR A 148 -4.43 -16.41 14.24
N TYR A 149 -3.78 -15.32 13.87
CA TYR A 149 -2.38 -15.33 13.43
C TYR A 149 -1.46 -14.59 14.40
N LEU A 150 -0.27 -15.16 14.59
CA LEU A 150 0.87 -14.48 15.18
C LEU A 150 2.02 -14.45 14.17
N ASP A 151 2.50 -13.26 13.83
CA ASP A 151 3.71 -13.07 13.06
C ASP A 151 4.94 -13.19 13.96
N ARG A 152 5.79 -14.16 13.65
CA ARG A 152 7.00 -14.43 14.40
C ARG A 152 8.20 -13.58 13.96
N ARG A 153 8.11 -12.87 12.84
CA ARG A 153 9.25 -12.17 12.22
C ARG A 153 9.88 -11.16 13.18
N ARG A 154 9.07 -10.34 13.87
CA ARG A 154 9.57 -9.36 14.85
C ARG A 154 10.35 -9.99 16.01
N PHE A 155 9.90 -11.15 16.51
CA PHE A 155 10.62 -11.87 17.56
C PHE A 155 12.05 -12.22 17.14
N TYR A 156 12.22 -12.70 15.91
CA TYR A 156 13.52 -13.10 15.37
C TYR A 156 14.36 -11.91 14.88
N ASP A 157 13.72 -10.91 14.26
CA ASP A 157 14.39 -9.70 13.77
C ASP A 157 15.04 -8.93 14.94
N LEU A 158 14.41 -8.96 16.13
CA LEU A 158 14.95 -8.40 17.38
C LEU A 158 15.87 -9.35 18.17
N ARG A 159 16.16 -10.54 17.66
CA ARG A 159 17.07 -11.54 18.27
C ARG A 159 16.70 -11.93 19.71
N LEU A 160 15.40 -12.04 19.99
CA LEU A 160 14.87 -12.30 21.33
C LEU A 160 14.97 -13.77 21.76
N GLU A 161 15.40 -14.69 20.90
CA GLU A 161 15.44 -16.14 21.15
C GLU A 161 16.36 -16.52 22.31
N SER A 162 17.30 -15.64 22.65
CA SER A 162 18.25 -15.81 23.75
C SER A 162 17.75 -15.28 25.09
N LEU A 163 16.65 -14.51 25.09
CA LEU A 163 16.07 -13.85 26.27
C LEU A 163 14.72 -14.45 26.63
N LEU A 164 13.90 -14.71 25.61
CA LEU A 164 12.52 -15.12 25.74
C LEU A 164 12.32 -16.45 25.02
N ASN A 165 11.39 -17.25 25.53
CA ASN A 165 11.08 -18.52 24.90
C ASN A 165 9.85 -18.37 24.00
N PHE A 166 10.08 -18.33 22.68
CA PHE A 166 9.02 -18.23 21.69
C PHE A 166 7.97 -19.35 21.84
N GLY A 167 8.42 -20.59 22.11
CA GLY A 167 7.53 -21.73 22.30
C GLY A 167 6.61 -21.57 23.51
N GLN A 168 7.13 -21.12 24.66
CA GLN A 168 6.30 -20.86 25.84
C GLN A 168 5.29 -19.74 25.59
N MET A 169 5.67 -18.70 24.86
CA MET A 169 4.78 -17.62 24.46
C MET A 169 3.64 -18.15 23.58
N THR A 170 3.96 -18.93 22.53
CA THR A 170 2.95 -19.49 21.63
C THR A 170 2.05 -20.51 22.32
N ASP A 171 2.60 -21.33 23.24
CA ASP A 171 1.83 -22.31 24.01
C ASP A 171 0.85 -21.61 24.97
N SER A 172 1.31 -20.54 25.63
CA SER A 172 0.48 -19.72 26.51
C SER A 172 -0.66 -19.07 25.73
N LEU A 173 -0.34 -18.39 24.62
CA LEU A 173 -1.35 -17.74 23.78
C LEU A 173 -2.34 -18.77 23.18
N SER A 174 -1.86 -19.92 22.70
CA SER A 174 -2.71 -21.00 22.21
C SER A 174 -3.68 -21.51 23.29
N THR A 175 -3.19 -21.64 24.53
CA THR A 175 -4.02 -22.06 25.68
C THR A 175 -5.11 -21.04 25.97
N GLN A 176 -4.78 -19.75 25.98
CA GLN A 176 -5.74 -18.67 26.19
C GLN A 176 -6.80 -18.63 25.08
N LEU A 177 -6.39 -18.72 23.81
CA LEU A 177 -7.29 -18.73 22.66
C LEU A 177 -8.19 -19.97 22.60
N ALA A 178 -7.69 -21.13 23.04
CA ALA A 178 -8.48 -22.35 23.13
C ALA A 178 -9.57 -22.26 24.23
N ALA A 179 -9.33 -21.47 25.29
CA ALA A 179 -10.27 -21.27 26.38
C ALA A 179 -11.48 -20.43 25.94
N VAL A 180 -11.26 -19.35 25.18
CA VAL A 180 -12.32 -18.44 24.70
C VAL A 180 -13.18 -19.02 23.57
N ASN A 181 -12.58 -19.87 22.74
CA ASN A 181 -13.27 -20.40 21.55
C ASN A 181 -13.88 -21.79 21.73
N GLY A 182 -13.82 -22.35 22.95
CA GLY A 182 -14.28 -23.70 23.23
C GLY A 182 -13.60 -24.73 22.33
N ALA A 183 -12.34 -25.10 22.61
CA ALA A 183 -11.58 -26.15 21.90
C ALA A 183 -11.37 -26.00 20.37
N GLY A 184 -11.96 -24.99 19.72
CA GLY A 184 -11.88 -24.78 18.25
C GLY A 184 -11.01 -23.59 17.81
N GLY A 185 -10.63 -22.70 18.72
CA GLY A 185 -9.75 -21.57 18.41
C GLY A 185 -8.33 -22.04 18.09
N THR A 186 -7.90 -21.86 16.84
CA THR A 186 -6.55 -22.24 16.42
C THR A 186 -5.68 -21.00 16.28
N LEU A 187 -4.60 -20.93 17.05
CA LEU A 187 -3.49 -20.02 16.78
C LEU A 187 -2.66 -20.62 15.65
N ASN A 188 -2.45 -19.86 14.58
CA ASN A 188 -1.54 -20.19 13.51
C ASN A 188 -0.30 -19.31 13.58
N VAL A 189 0.87 -19.95 13.60
CA VAL A 189 2.17 -19.28 13.63
C VAL A 189 2.96 -19.74 12.40
N PRO A 190 2.69 -19.15 11.23
CA PRO A 190 3.27 -19.63 9.98
C PRO A 190 4.77 -19.45 9.98
N GLU A 191 5.49 -20.42 9.40
CA GLU A 191 6.94 -20.31 9.28
C GLU A 191 7.36 -19.16 8.37
N ASN A 192 6.56 -18.91 7.35
CA ASN A 192 6.71 -17.83 6.40
C ASN A 192 5.39 -17.06 6.29
N MET A 193 5.26 -16.00 7.08
CA MET A 193 4.09 -15.13 7.04
C MET A 193 3.92 -14.48 5.65
N ALA A 194 4.98 -14.26 4.88
CA ALA A 194 4.84 -13.72 3.52
C ALA A 194 4.02 -14.66 2.61
N THR A 195 4.14 -15.98 2.78
CA THR A 195 3.31 -16.93 2.02
C THR A 195 1.83 -16.82 2.41
N VAL A 196 1.54 -16.66 3.70
CA VAL A 196 0.17 -16.46 4.17
C VAL A 196 -0.40 -15.16 3.62
N ILE A 197 0.33 -14.05 3.77
CA ILE A 197 -0.04 -12.72 3.28
C ILE A 197 -0.26 -12.71 1.76
N ASN A 198 0.61 -13.37 0.99
CA ASN A 198 0.48 -13.46 -0.46
C ASN A 198 -0.72 -14.33 -0.87
N ALA A 199 -0.95 -15.46 -0.21
CA ALA A 199 -2.14 -16.29 -0.44
C ALA A 199 -3.42 -15.54 -0.03
N ALA A 200 -3.30 -14.72 1.01
CA ALA A 200 -4.32 -13.83 1.53
C ALA A 200 -4.70 -12.67 0.58
N HIS A 201 -3.80 -12.33 -0.36
CA HIS A 201 -3.82 -11.04 -1.05
C HIS A 201 -3.92 -9.85 -0.08
N ALA A 202 -3.40 -10.01 1.15
CA ALA A 202 -3.40 -8.99 2.17
C ALA A 202 -2.07 -8.22 2.15
N PRO A 203 -2.03 -6.98 2.66
CA PRO A 203 -0.78 -6.30 2.98
C PRO A 203 -0.24 -6.85 4.31
N THR A 204 1.03 -6.60 4.66
CA THR A 204 1.50 -6.77 6.04
C THR A 204 0.73 -5.83 6.98
N LEU A 205 0.65 -6.11 8.29
CA LEU A 205 0.04 -5.17 9.25
C LEU A 205 0.70 -3.79 9.22
N GLU A 206 2.03 -3.79 9.13
CA GLU A 206 2.82 -2.59 8.94
C GLU A 206 2.43 -1.85 7.65
N ALA A 207 2.33 -2.54 6.50
CA ALA A 207 1.89 -1.90 5.27
C ALA A 207 0.46 -1.37 5.39
N LEU A 208 -0.46 -2.11 6.02
CA LEU A 208 -1.83 -1.67 6.28
C LEU A 208 -1.88 -0.42 7.16
N TYR A 209 -1.07 -0.35 8.21
CA TYR A 209 -0.93 0.83 9.06
C TYR A 209 -0.58 2.06 8.22
N PHE A 210 0.41 1.94 7.35
CA PHE A 210 0.80 3.04 6.48
C PHE A 210 -0.20 3.30 5.33
N ASP A 211 -0.93 2.29 4.82
CA ASP A 211 -2.03 2.50 3.86
C ASP A 211 -3.16 3.32 4.50
N ALA A 212 -3.45 3.07 5.78
CA ALA A 212 -4.39 3.86 6.55
C ALA A 212 -3.93 5.32 6.67
N HIS A 213 -2.64 5.56 6.90
CA HIS A 213 -2.07 6.92 6.91
C HIS A 213 -2.15 7.63 5.57
N ASP A 214 -1.94 6.92 4.46
CA ASP A 214 -2.09 7.50 3.13
C ASP A 214 -3.55 7.88 2.85
N ALA A 215 -4.51 7.06 3.30
CA ALA A 215 -5.93 7.41 3.23
C ALA A 215 -6.28 8.58 4.16
N ILE A 216 -5.73 8.65 5.37
CA ILE A 216 -5.88 9.82 6.26
C ILE A 216 -5.42 11.11 5.56
N ALA A 217 -4.27 11.07 4.88
CA ALA A 217 -3.70 12.20 4.12
C ALA A 217 -4.65 12.73 3.04
N ALA A 218 -5.41 11.84 2.41
CA ALA A 218 -6.41 12.16 1.38
C ALA A 218 -7.69 12.78 1.95
N GLN A 219 -7.70 13.21 3.21
CA GLN A 219 -8.84 13.75 3.97
C GLN A 219 -9.98 12.76 4.20
N ASP A 220 -9.66 11.47 4.19
CA ASP A 220 -10.65 10.40 4.29
C ASP A 220 -10.88 9.91 5.73
N ALA A 221 -10.40 10.66 6.73
CA ALA A 221 -10.42 10.31 8.14
C ALA A 221 -10.99 11.39 9.07
N VAL A 222 -11.49 10.95 10.21
CA VAL A 222 -11.88 11.81 11.35
C VAL A 222 -10.80 11.71 12.42
N PHE A 223 -10.11 12.83 12.65
CA PHE A 223 -9.12 12.97 13.72
C PHE A 223 -9.83 13.22 15.05
N MET A 224 -9.51 12.41 16.06
CA MET A 224 -10.14 12.51 17.36
C MET A 224 -9.19 13.03 18.42
N THR A 225 -9.63 14.07 19.12
CA THR A 225 -9.12 14.51 20.42
C THR A 225 -10.35 14.78 21.28
N PRO A 226 -10.48 14.25 22.51
CA PRO A 226 -9.44 13.73 23.42
C PRO A 226 -9.13 12.22 23.35
N VAL A 227 -8.04 11.81 24.03
CA VAL A 227 -7.58 10.41 24.23
C VAL A 227 -8.59 9.56 25.02
N THR A 228 -9.43 10.18 25.83
CA THR A 228 -10.46 9.49 26.62
C THR A 228 -11.85 9.85 26.12
N LEU A 229 -12.61 8.85 25.67
CA LEU A 229 -14.01 9.00 25.31
C LEU A 229 -14.89 8.58 26.49
N ASP A 230 -15.84 9.42 26.88
CA ASP A 230 -16.81 9.18 27.95
C ASP A 230 -18.28 9.34 27.49
N ASP A 231 -18.49 9.62 26.20
CA ASP A 231 -19.79 9.84 25.57
C ASP A 231 -20.13 8.78 24.50
N ALA A 232 -21.35 8.86 23.97
CA ALA A 232 -21.80 8.04 22.85
C ALA A 232 -21.43 8.68 21.49
N LEU A 233 -20.79 7.93 20.61
CA LEU A 233 -20.41 8.37 19.26
C LEU A 233 -20.68 7.28 18.22
N THR A 234 -21.14 7.69 17.04
CA THR A 234 -21.35 6.78 15.90
C THR A 234 -20.64 7.30 14.65
N PHE A 235 -19.85 6.45 13.99
CA PHE A 235 -19.07 6.81 12.79
C PHE A 235 -19.25 5.84 11.64
N GLY A 236 -19.56 6.37 10.45
CA GLY A 236 -19.63 5.57 9.23
C GLY A 236 -20.76 4.54 9.19
N SER A 237 -20.77 3.78 8.12
CA SER A 237 -21.66 2.63 7.90
C SER A 237 -21.01 1.70 6.87
N LEU A 238 -21.50 0.46 6.72
CA LEU A 238 -20.99 -0.43 5.67
C LEU A 238 -21.06 0.17 4.25
N ALA A 239 -22.01 1.08 3.99
CA ALA A 239 -22.15 1.77 2.71
C ALA A 239 -21.23 3.01 2.59
N ASP A 240 -20.74 3.53 3.70
CA ASP A 240 -19.83 4.69 3.79
C ASP A 240 -18.85 4.47 4.95
N PRO A 241 -17.87 3.55 4.79
CA PRO A 241 -16.95 3.20 5.87
C PRO A 241 -16.02 4.36 6.17
N ARG A 242 -15.72 4.64 7.44
CA ARG A 242 -14.87 5.77 7.86
C ARG A 242 -13.58 5.31 8.51
N ILE A 243 -12.53 6.14 8.39
CA ILE A 243 -11.30 5.97 9.17
C ILE A 243 -11.40 6.88 10.39
N LEU A 244 -11.40 6.29 11.58
CA LEU A 244 -11.36 6.99 12.86
C LEU A 244 -9.96 6.86 13.45
N TYR A 245 -9.27 7.97 13.64
CA TYR A 245 -7.85 7.97 14.00
C TYR A 245 -7.59 8.64 15.36
N TYR A 246 -6.96 7.88 16.26
CA TYR A 246 -6.49 8.33 17.58
C TYR A 246 -4.97 8.24 17.65
N GLN A 247 -4.29 9.38 17.73
CA GLN A 247 -2.82 9.48 17.65
C GLN A 247 -2.08 9.18 18.96
N GLN A 248 -2.76 9.23 20.11
CA GLN A 248 -2.13 9.14 21.44
C GLN A 248 -2.82 8.12 22.36
N GLY A 249 -3.30 7.04 21.77
CA GLY A 249 -4.07 5.99 22.41
C GLY A 249 -5.55 6.33 22.47
N LEU A 250 -6.31 5.36 22.96
CA LEU A 250 -7.75 5.48 23.15
C LEU A 250 -8.13 4.81 24.47
N THR A 251 -8.77 5.57 25.36
CA THR A 251 -9.46 5.03 26.53
C THR A 251 -10.97 5.22 26.35
N LEU A 252 -11.73 4.14 26.25
CA LEU A 252 -13.19 4.17 26.39
C LEU A 252 -13.52 4.07 27.89
N ALA A 253 -13.91 5.19 28.49
CA ALA A 253 -14.27 5.26 29.89
C ALA A 253 -15.59 4.54 30.17
N ALA A 254 -15.84 4.18 31.43
CA ALA A 254 -17.11 3.59 31.84
C ALA A 254 -18.29 4.50 31.44
N GLY A 255 -19.24 3.96 30.67
CA GLY A 255 -20.38 4.71 30.12
C GLY A 255 -20.21 5.20 28.67
N ALA A 256 -19.00 5.13 28.10
CA ALA A 256 -18.77 5.41 26.69
C ALA A 256 -19.46 4.36 25.80
N ASP A 257 -19.96 4.79 24.63
CA ASP A 257 -20.61 3.93 23.64
C ASP A 257 -20.15 4.34 22.24
N LEU A 258 -19.10 3.68 21.74
CA LEU A 258 -18.55 3.94 20.42
C LEU A 258 -19.12 2.92 19.42
N ARG A 259 -19.71 3.41 18.34
CA ARG A 259 -20.24 2.56 17.27
C ARG A 259 -19.73 2.97 15.90
N GLY A 260 -19.60 2.04 14.98
CA GLY A 260 -19.29 2.45 13.61
C GLY A 260 -18.92 1.36 12.64
N SER A 261 -18.50 1.80 11.46
CA SER A 261 -17.98 0.93 10.42
C SER A 261 -16.82 1.57 9.68
N GLY A 262 -15.80 0.76 9.42
CA GLY A 262 -14.58 1.15 8.71
C GLY A 262 -13.32 0.73 9.46
N LEU A 263 -12.36 1.64 9.59
CA LEU A 263 -11.11 1.42 10.32
C LEU A 263 -11.07 2.28 11.58
N LEU A 264 -10.96 1.65 12.75
CA LEU A 264 -10.54 2.30 13.99
C LEU A 264 -9.03 2.14 14.13
N LEU A 265 -8.26 3.20 13.90
CA LEU A 265 -6.82 3.22 14.05
C LEU A 265 -6.44 3.90 15.36
N VAL A 266 -5.75 3.16 16.25
CA VAL A 266 -5.27 3.64 17.55
C VAL A 266 -3.75 3.53 17.59
N GLU A 267 -3.06 4.66 17.72
CA GLU A 267 -1.62 4.71 17.98
C GLU A 267 -1.35 4.77 19.48
N GLY A 268 -0.69 3.77 20.05
CA GLY A 268 -0.46 3.62 21.47
C GLY A 268 -1.50 2.71 22.14
N ASN A 269 -1.66 2.87 23.46
CA ASN A 269 -2.51 1.96 24.24
C ASN A 269 -3.98 2.08 23.85
N PHE A 270 -4.67 0.94 23.80
CA PHE A 270 -6.11 0.87 23.64
C PHE A 270 -6.75 0.24 24.87
N GLU A 271 -7.54 1.02 25.61
CA GLU A 271 -8.16 0.62 26.86
C GLU A 271 -9.67 0.79 26.80
N MET A 272 -10.43 -0.27 27.06
CA MET A 272 -11.87 -0.21 27.32
C MET A 272 -12.11 -0.55 28.78
N GLN A 273 -12.62 0.41 29.54
CA GLN A 273 -12.97 0.20 30.94
C GLN A 273 -14.26 -0.63 31.07
N ALA A 274 -14.41 -1.31 32.20
CA ALA A 274 -15.66 -1.99 32.53
C ALA A 274 -16.85 -1.00 32.47
N GLY A 275 -17.89 -1.37 31.73
CA GLY A 275 -19.06 -0.53 31.46
C GLY A 275 -18.96 0.37 30.22
N ALA A 276 -17.84 0.37 29.50
CA ALA A 276 -17.76 0.93 28.15
C ALA A 276 -18.30 -0.06 27.11
N ALA A 277 -18.82 0.45 25.99
CA ALA A 277 -19.29 -0.35 24.85
C ALA A 277 -18.61 0.08 23.54
N LEU A 278 -18.24 -0.91 22.72
CA LEU A 278 -17.77 -0.73 21.35
C LEU A 278 -18.48 -1.71 20.41
N ASP A 279 -19.17 -1.21 19.39
CA ASP A 279 -19.82 -2.01 18.34
C ASP A 279 -19.27 -1.58 16.96
N TRP A 280 -18.51 -2.46 16.31
CA TRP A 280 -17.72 -2.09 15.13
C TRP A 280 -17.82 -3.11 13.99
N ASP A 281 -18.12 -2.62 12.79
CA ASP A 281 -18.08 -3.39 11.54
C ASP A 281 -16.84 -2.98 10.73
N GLY A 282 -15.80 -3.82 10.70
CA GLY A 282 -14.60 -3.59 9.90
C GLY A 282 -13.30 -3.94 10.62
N LEU A 283 -12.36 -3.01 10.67
CA LEU A 283 -11.03 -3.21 11.23
C LEU A 283 -10.82 -2.37 12.47
N ILE A 284 -10.19 -2.96 13.49
CA ILE A 284 -9.56 -2.22 14.58
C ILE A 284 -8.06 -2.51 14.47
N LEU A 285 -7.25 -1.46 14.27
CA LEU A 285 -5.80 -1.55 14.21
C LEU A 285 -5.21 -0.76 15.37
N VAL A 286 -4.53 -1.46 16.28
CA VAL A 286 -3.76 -0.86 17.36
C VAL A 286 -2.29 -0.97 17.02
N HIS A 287 -1.60 0.16 16.93
CA HIS A 287 -0.20 0.22 16.53
C HIS A 287 0.64 0.98 17.56
N THR A 288 1.87 0.53 17.82
CA THR A 288 2.86 1.37 18.53
C THR A 288 4.29 1.08 18.10
N ASP A 289 5.13 2.09 18.25
CA ASP A 289 6.58 1.98 18.12
C ASP A 289 7.28 1.79 19.47
N ASP A 290 6.54 1.95 20.57
CA ASP A 290 7.08 1.82 21.92
C ASP A 290 7.46 0.38 22.27
N ASP A 291 8.38 0.23 23.24
CA ASP A 291 8.79 -1.06 23.80
C ASP A 291 7.62 -1.85 24.40
N TYR A 292 6.51 -1.18 24.73
CA TYR A 292 5.34 -1.75 25.36
C TYR A 292 4.05 -1.28 24.72
N LEU A 293 3.13 -2.22 24.48
CA LEU A 293 1.76 -1.94 24.04
C LEU A 293 0.76 -2.59 24.99
N SER A 294 -0.21 -1.83 25.50
CA SER A 294 -1.37 -2.39 26.19
C SER A 294 -2.62 -2.31 25.32
N VAL A 295 -3.27 -3.47 25.14
CA VAL A 295 -4.62 -3.57 24.61
C VAL A 295 -5.49 -4.25 25.67
N SER A 296 -6.24 -3.45 26.43
CA SER A 296 -7.10 -3.91 27.51
C SER A 296 -8.56 -3.74 27.18
N LEU A 297 -9.29 -4.83 27.03
CA LEU A 297 -10.69 -4.83 26.63
C LEU A 297 -11.57 -5.35 27.77
N ASP A 298 -11.80 -4.53 28.80
CA ASP A 298 -12.59 -4.92 30.00
C ASP A 298 -14.07 -4.52 29.90
N GLY A 299 -14.46 -3.84 28.82
CA GLY A 299 -15.84 -3.45 28.52
C GLY A 299 -16.61 -4.49 27.70
N THR A 300 -17.63 -4.04 26.97
CA THR A 300 -18.36 -4.85 25.98
C THR A 300 -17.90 -4.49 24.56
N LEU A 301 -17.34 -5.46 23.84
CA LEU A 301 -16.93 -5.30 22.43
C LEU A 301 -17.74 -6.26 21.57
N ASN A 302 -18.39 -5.74 20.53
CA ASN A 302 -18.90 -6.55 19.43
C ASN A 302 -18.19 -6.10 18.15
N LEU A 303 -17.24 -6.88 17.68
CA LEU A 303 -16.50 -6.62 16.45
C LEU A 303 -16.88 -7.66 15.40
N ARG A 304 -17.44 -7.18 14.28
CA ARG A 304 -17.57 -7.97 13.05
C ARG A 304 -16.46 -7.54 12.10
N GLY A 305 -15.46 -8.40 11.92
CA GLY A 305 -14.26 -8.13 11.15
C GLY A 305 -13.01 -8.58 11.89
N SER A 306 -11.98 -7.73 11.96
CA SER A 306 -10.66 -8.15 12.48
C SER A 306 -10.04 -7.14 13.44
N LEU A 307 -9.48 -7.67 14.53
CA LEU A 307 -8.62 -6.93 15.46
C LEU A 307 -7.15 -7.18 15.11
N LEU A 308 -6.43 -6.11 14.86
CA LEU A 308 -5.06 -6.10 14.38
C LEU A 308 -4.20 -5.40 15.40
N VAL A 309 -3.11 -6.04 15.81
CA VAL A 309 -2.19 -5.48 16.81
C VAL A 309 -0.79 -5.49 16.26
N ASP A 310 -0.21 -4.31 16.11
CA ASP A 310 1.03 -4.05 15.43
C ASP A 310 2.01 -3.32 16.36
N GLN A 311 2.89 -4.04 17.02
CA GLN A 311 3.96 -3.43 17.82
C GLN A 311 5.30 -3.60 17.10
N VAL A 312 5.89 -2.50 16.61
CA VAL A 312 7.18 -2.57 15.90
C VAL A 312 8.28 -2.95 16.87
N GLY A 313 8.39 -2.20 17.98
CA GLY A 313 9.48 -2.31 18.94
C GLY A 313 10.82 -1.88 18.33
N ALA A 314 11.59 -1.05 19.03
CA ALA A 314 12.89 -0.62 18.56
C ALA A 314 14.02 -1.35 19.26
N PRO A 315 14.89 -2.13 18.57
CA PRO A 315 16.14 -2.50 19.19
C PRO A 315 16.92 -1.20 19.45
N PRO A 316 17.58 -1.08 20.60
CA PRO A 316 18.51 0.01 20.85
C PRO A 316 19.72 -0.10 19.93
N GLY A 317 20.44 1.01 19.80
CA GLY A 317 21.64 1.08 18.99
C GLY A 317 21.40 1.56 17.56
N GLY A 318 22.50 2.00 16.95
CA GLY A 318 22.51 2.75 15.70
C GLY A 318 21.79 4.08 15.84
N HIS A 319 21.88 4.89 14.80
CA HIS A 319 21.35 6.24 14.82
C HIS A 319 21.05 6.73 13.42
N MET A 320 20.21 7.76 13.34
CA MET A 320 19.91 8.43 12.08
C MET A 320 21.00 9.42 11.73
N ASP A 321 21.49 9.33 10.50
CA ASP A 321 22.36 10.31 9.90
C ASP A 321 21.61 11.08 8.81
N LEU A 322 21.94 12.37 8.69
CA LEU A 322 21.37 13.25 7.70
C LEU A 322 22.47 13.86 6.84
N THR A 323 22.36 13.66 5.52
CA THR A 323 23.29 14.21 4.53
C THR A 323 22.57 15.17 3.61
N ILE A 324 23.11 16.37 3.43
CA ILE A 324 22.60 17.38 2.49
C ILE A 324 23.44 17.34 1.22
N MET A 325 22.74 17.09 0.11
CA MET A 325 23.33 16.98 -1.21
C MET A 325 23.22 18.31 -1.97
N ARG A 326 22.16 19.09 -1.70
CA ARG A 326 21.88 20.36 -2.37
C ARG A 326 21.23 21.37 -1.42
N ASP A 327 21.68 22.63 -1.49
CA ASP A 327 21.03 23.78 -0.85
C ASP A 327 20.54 24.84 -1.87
N HIS A 328 19.81 25.85 -1.39
CA HIS A 328 19.17 26.89 -2.21
C HIS A 328 20.10 27.65 -3.16
N ASN A 329 21.42 27.64 -2.93
CA ASN A 329 22.38 28.28 -3.84
C ASN A 329 22.58 27.49 -5.14
N ALA A 330 21.86 26.36 -5.31
CA ALA A 330 22.04 25.40 -6.40
C ALA A 330 23.49 24.89 -6.52
N VAL A 331 24.29 25.05 -5.47
CA VAL A 331 25.61 24.47 -5.35
C VAL A 331 25.37 22.99 -5.06
N TRP A 332 25.40 22.20 -6.12
CA TRP A 332 25.74 20.79 -5.98
C TRP A 332 27.07 20.73 -5.26
N ALA A 333 27.23 19.83 -4.30
CA ALA A 333 28.57 19.33 -4.06
C ALA A 333 29.08 18.83 -5.42
N GLU A 334 30.10 19.47 -6.00
CA GLU A 334 30.78 18.88 -7.15
C GLU A 334 31.17 17.45 -6.74
N ALA A 335 31.08 16.49 -7.66
CA ALA A 335 31.67 15.14 -7.49
C ALA A 335 33.12 15.18 -6.96
N LYS A 336 33.75 16.34 -7.11
CA LYS A 336 35.04 16.74 -6.59
C LYS A 336 34.85 18.02 -5.77
N GLY A 337 34.52 17.90 -4.49
CA GLY A 337 34.44 19.06 -3.61
C GLY A 337 35.67 19.96 -3.75
N VAL A 338 35.48 21.28 -3.86
CA VAL A 338 36.58 22.23 -3.76
C VAL A 338 36.95 22.34 -2.28
N GLU A 339 37.95 21.56 -1.89
CA GLU A 339 38.65 21.70 -0.62
C GLU A 339 39.30 23.09 -0.54
N THR A 340 38.94 23.89 0.45
CA THR A 340 39.96 24.62 1.20
C THR A 340 39.93 24.17 2.65
N GLN A 341 40.19 22.87 2.86
CA GLN A 341 40.82 22.35 4.07
C GLN A 341 41.16 20.87 3.80
N THR A 342 42.47 20.62 3.68
CA THR A 342 43.14 19.34 3.42
C THR A 342 42.45 18.14 4.08
N GLY A 343 41.69 17.37 3.29
CA GLY A 343 41.04 16.14 3.76
C GLY A 343 40.13 15.53 2.71
N PRO A 344 40.11 14.19 2.57
CA PRO A 344 39.63 13.49 1.37
C PRO A 344 38.24 13.93 0.89
N ILE A 345 38.17 14.15 -0.43
CA ILE A 345 37.02 14.50 -1.28
C ILE A 345 35.71 13.86 -0.80
N ARG A 346 34.65 14.67 -0.64
CA ARG A 346 33.32 14.23 -0.18
C ARG A 346 32.23 14.60 -1.22
N PRO A 347 31.35 13.68 -1.64
CA PRO A 347 30.28 13.95 -2.63
C PRO A 347 29.02 14.62 -2.04
N TRP A 348 29.12 15.30 -0.90
CA TRP A 348 27.99 15.96 -0.24
C TRP A 348 28.41 17.29 0.39
N HIS A 349 27.44 18.21 0.50
CA HIS A 349 27.66 19.55 1.06
C HIS A 349 27.82 19.49 2.58
N ARG A 350 26.96 18.70 3.24
CA ARG A 350 26.99 18.55 4.69
C ARG A 350 26.49 17.20 5.14
N HIS A 351 26.98 16.78 6.29
CA HIS A 351 26.60 15.53 6.90
C HIS A 351 26.57 15.71 8.42
N THR A 352 25.48 15.29 9.05
CA THR A 352 25.24 15.37 10.48
C THR A 352 25.05 13.97 11.02
N HIS A 353 25.88 13.65 12.00
CA HIS A 353 25.93 12.35 12.65
C HIS A 353 25.02 12.30 13.89
N LYS A 354 24.38 11.16 14.20
CA LYS A 354 23.50 10.99 15.38
C LYS A 354 22.45 12.11 15.46
N PHE A 355 21.74 12.32 14.36
CA PHE A 355 20.75 13.40 14.19
C PHE A 355 19.53 13.24 15.09
N ASP A 356 19.13 11.99 15.35
CA ASP A 356 18.00 11.54 16.17
C ASP A 356 18.21 11.64 17.69
N ILE A 357 19.45 11.46 18.19
CA ILE A 357 19.73 11.54 19.64
C ILE A 357 19.35 12.92 20.22
N LYS A 358 19.42 13.97 19.40
CA LYS A 358 19.07 15.33 19.83
C LYS A 358 17.57 15.60 19.89
N THR A 359 16.76 14.77 19.24
CA THR A 359 15.31 14.93 19.11
C THR A 359 14.54 13.99 20.03
N GLY A 360 15.24 13.15 20.82
CA GLY A 360 14.63 12.22 21.75
C GLY A 360 13.96 11.01 21.07
N GLY A 361 14.26 10.77 19.80
CA GLY A 361 13.67 9.69 19.00
C GLY A 361 14.08 9.79 17.53
N ARG A 362 13.70 8.81 16.70
CA ARG A 362 14.01 8.73 15.25
C ARG A 362 13.15 9.68 14.41
N ILE A 363 13.10 10.93 14.85
CA ILE A 363 12.31 12.00 14.25
C ILE A 363 13.25 13.04 13.68
N ALA A 364 13.15 13.27 12.38
CA ALA A 364 13.81 14.37 11.73
C ALA A 364 12.91 15.61 11.74
N TYR A 365 13.20 16.56 12.63
CA TYR A 365 12.56 17.87 12.60
C TYR A 365 13.28 18.78 11.62
N PHE A 366 12.51 19.28 10.66
CA PHE A 366 12.94 20.38 9.81
C PHE A 366 12.47 21.73 10.39
N LEU A 367 11.40 21.76 11.21
CA LEU A 367 10.86 22.90 12.00
C LEU A 367 10.00 22.36 13.21
N GLU A 368 9.92 22.90 14.44
CA GLU A 368 9.32 24.17 14.94
C GLU A 368 9.94 24.64 16.31
N GLY A 369 9.85 25.95 16.65
CA GLY A 369 10.05 26.45 18.05
C GLY A 369 11.30 27.31 18.34
N GLY A 370 11.83 28.05 17.37
CA GLY A 370 12.99 28.93 17.56
C GLY A 370 12.85 29.93 18.71
N ASN A 371 13.51 29.65 19.85
CA ASN A 371 13.88 30.68 20.82
C ASN A 371 15.42 30.69 20.97
N PRO A 372 16.12 31.77 20.58
CA PRO A 372 17.57 31.90 20.71
C PRO A 372 17.93 32.11 22.19
N GLY A 373 18.06 31.03 22.95
CA GLY A 373 18.31 31.17 24.38
C GLY A 373 18.75 29.87 25.07
N ARG A 374 20.08 29.70 25.11
CA ARG A 374 20.89 28.75 25.93
C ARG A 374 20.71 27.26 25.60
N HIS A 375 21.71 26.42 25.36
CA HIS A 375 23.19 26.43 25.37
C HIS A 375 23.53 24.95 24.99
N ASP A 376 24.61 24.55 24.33
CA ASP A 376 25.94 25.11 24.10
C ASP A 376 26.51 24.54 22.78
N THR A 377 27.20 25.38 22.01
CA THR A 377 28.04 25.05 20.83
C THR A 377 27.35 24.73 19.48
N GLY A 378 26.76 25.77 18.87
CA GLY A 378 26.98 26.09 17.44
C GLY A 378 26.51 25.11 16.35
N SER A 379 25.41 24.37 16.55
CA SER A 379 25.03 23.29 15.62
C SER A 379 23.56 23.19 15.20
N TYR A 380 22.69 24.17 15.46
CA TYR A 380 21.35 24.18 14.83
C TYR A 380 21.35 24.83 13.44
N HIS A 381 22.40 25.55 13.08
CA HIS A 381 22.73 25.93 11.70
C HIS A 381 23.04 24.73 10.78
N ARG A 382 22.75 23.47 11.16
CA ARG A 382 23.29 22.29 10.47
C ARG A 382 22.55 21.87 9.21
N THR A 383 21.24 22.07 9.11
CA THR A 383 20.50 21.58 7.94
C THR A 383 20.34 22.59 6.80
N ARG A 384 20.53 23.90 7.03
CA ARG A 384 20.24 24.98 6.05
C ARG A 384 18.83 24.91 5.42
N PHE A 385 17.93 24.10 5.98
CA PHE A 385 16.56 23.98 5.51
C PHE A 385 15.80 25.28 5.75
N TYR A 386 15.93 25.84 6.96
CA TYR A 386 15.41 27.17 7.31
C TYR A 386 16.00 28.28 6.44
N ASP A 387 17.33 28.34 6.29
CA ASP A 387 17.99 29.32 5.40
C ASP A 387 17.46 29.22 3.96
N THR A 388 17.06 28.02 3.53
CA THR A 388 16.45 27.80 2.21
C THR A 388 15.04 28.37 2.17
N LEU A 389 14.18 28.08 3.16
CA LEU A 389 12.82 28.63 3.22
C LEU A 389 12.81 30.16 3.33
N ASP A 390 13.62 30.75 4.21
CA ASP A 390 13.74 32.20 4.40
C ASP A 390 14.10 32.94 3.09
N LEU A 391 14.91 32.30 2.23
CA LEU A 391 15.32 32.89 0.95
C LEU A 391 14.28 32.71 -0.14
N LEU A 392 13.39 31.73 0.00
CA LEU A 392 12.28 31.48 -0.91
C LEU A 392 11.09 32.39 -0.60
N ASP A 393 10.92 32.79 0.67
CA ASP A 393 9.93 33.78 1.11
C ASP A 393 8.51 33.37 0.67
N ASP A 394 7.85 34.16 -0.17
CA ASP A 394 6.52 33.88 -0.71
C ASP A 394 6.51 32.94 -1.94
N GLU A 395 7.65 32.33 -2.35
CA GLU A 395 7.66 31.36 -3.46
C GLU A 395 6.75 30.15 -3.16
N GLU A 396 5.99 29.73 -4.16
CA GLU A 396 5.23 28.48 -4.11
C GLU A 396 6.14 27.29 -4.37
N MET A 397 6.06 26.31 -3.47
CA MET A 397 6.97 25.19 -3.36
C MET A 397 6.20 23.89 -3.21
N VAL A 398 6.89 22.79 -3.49
CA VAL A 398 6.41 21.43 -3.29
C VAL A 398 7.49 20.68 -2.53
N LEU A 399 7.09 19.92 -1.51
CA LEU A 399 7.98 18.95 -0.89
C LEU A 399 7.89 17.64 -1.65
N GLU A 400 9.05 17.13 -2.06
CA GLU A 400 9.20 15.84 -2.69
C GLU A 400 9.88 14.87 -1.73
N LEU A 401 9.30 13.69 -1.49
CA LEU A 401 9.93 12.62 -0.72
C LEU A 401 10.03 11.35 -1.54
N ALA A 402 11.20 10.70 -1.50
CA ALA A 402 11.46 9.45 -2.21
C ALA A 402 12.17 8.45 -1.31
N ASN A 403 11.79 7.17 -1.41
CA ASN A 403 12.40 6.07 -0.66
C ASN A 403 12.53 4.82 -1.55
N PRO A 404 13.29 4.91 -2.66
CA PRO A 404 13.25 3.92 -3.74
C PRO A 404 13.66 2.51 -3.29
N ASP A 405 14.55 2.41 -2.31
CA ASP A 405 15.06 1.13 -1.79
C ASP A 405 14.37 0.71 -0.48
N MET A 406 13.26 1.35 -0.11
CA MET A 406 12.49 1.08 1.12
C MET A 406 13.38 1.09 2.38
N HIS A 407 14.21 2.12 2.53
CA HIS A 407 15.07 2.27 3.69
C HIS A 407 14.25 2.66 4.94
N GLY A 408 13.56 1.69 5.52
CA GLY A 408 12.52 1.93 6.52
C GLY A 408 11.22 2.42 5.88
N MET A 409 10.17 2.55 6.70
CA MET A 409 8.95 3.28 6.37
C MET A 409 8.78 4.41 7.37
N SER A 410 8.32 5.55 6.89
CA SER A 410 8.27 6.78 7.67
C SER A 410 6.89 7.40 7.65
N ARG A 411 6.58 8.25 8.61
CA ARG A 411 5.48 9.20 8.57
C ARG A 411 6.05 10.60 8.33
N TYR A 412 5.34 11.44 7.59
CA TYR A 412 5.62 12.88 7.60
C TYR A 412 4.47 13.65 8.20
N THR A 413 4.79 14.79 8.79
CA THR A 413 3.82 15.82 9.17
C THR A 413 4.26 17.15 8.57
N LEU A 414 3.32 17.87 7.96
CA LEU A 414 3.49 19.20 7.40
C LEU A 414 2.45 20.13 8.01
N THR A 415 2.86 21.11 8.79
CA THR A 415 1.97 22.13 9.36
C THR A 415 2.18 23.43 8.61
N LEU A 416 1.08 23.97 8.04
CA LEU A 416 1.06 25.18 7.25
C LEU A 416 0.15 26.24 7.90
N ASP A 417 0.62 27.48 8.04
CA ASP A 417 -0.22 28.65 8.38
C ASP A 417 -0.72 29.34 7.10
N GLU A 418 -1.86 28.88 6.58
CA GLU A 418 -2.46 29.44 5.36
C GLU A 418 -3.34 30.65 5.71
N GLY A 419 -2.70 31.77 6.05
CA GLY A 419 -3.39 33.04 6.31
C GLY A 419 -4.07 33.11 7.68
N GLY A 420 -3.41 32.60 8.72
CA GLY A 420 -3.91 32.54 10.10
C GLY A 420 -4.72 31.27 10.41
N THR A 421 -4.69 30.28 9.51
CA THR A 421 -5.36 28.99 9.68
C THR A 421 -4.34 27.88 9.56
N GLU A 422 -4.07 27.22 10.69
CA GLU A 422 -3.20 26.06 10.76
C GLU A 422 -3.83 24.88 9.99
N THR A 423 -3.10 24.36 9.02
CA THR A 423 -3.46 23.16 8.25
C THR A 423 -2.37 22.12 8.41
N ILE A 424 -2.74 20.96 8.96
CA ILE A 424 -1.82 19.84 9.16
C ILE A 424 -2.05 18.81 8.05
N GLN A 425 -0.99 18.42 7.35
CA GLN A 425 -0.97 17.29 6.41
C GLN A 425 -0.09 16.18 7.01
N ILE A 426 -0.59 14.94 7.02
CA ILE A 426 0.14 13.78 7.52
C ILE A 426 0.04 12.69 6.45
N GLY A 427 1.07 11.85 6.29
CA GLY A 427 0.98 10.64 5.46
C GLY A 427 2.20 9.72 5.58
N ALA A 428 2.31 8.68 4.75
CA ALA A 428 3.33 7.63 4.90
C ALA A 428 4.35 7.52 3.74
N VAL A 429 5.64 7.46 4.05
CA VAL A 429 6.71 7.20 3.08
C VAL A 429 7.06 5.71 3.05
N LYS A 430 6.48 4.97 2.11
CA LYS A 430 6.77 3.54 1.88
C LYS A 430 7.85 3.33 0.81
N HIS A 431 7.64 3.89 -0.40
CA HIS A 431 8.59 3.83 -1.52
C HIS A 431 8.82 5.23 -2.17
N GLY A 432 8.55 6.31 -1.42
CA GLY A 432 7.87 7.50 -1.95
C GLY A 432 6.36 7.38 -1.67
N PHE A 433 5.56 8.46 -1.78
CA PHE A 433 4.13 8.41 -1.37
C PHE A 433 3.14 8.28 -2.53
N GLY A 434 1.99 7.69 -2.19
CA GLY A 434 0.80 7.55 -3.03
C GLY A 434 0.54 6.09 -3.43
N ALA A 435 -0.70 5.79 -3.81
CA ALA A 435 -1.30 4.45 -3.88
C ALA A 435 -0.65 3.39 -4.81
N LEU A 436 0.51 3.66 -5.44
CA LEU A 436 1.22 2.74 -6.34
C LEU A 436 2.73 3.03 -6.38
N ALA A 437 3.41 3.23 -5.25
CA ALA A 437 4.80 3.67 -5.27
C ALA A 437 5.76 2.60 -5.90
N ASP A 438 6.09 2.82 -7.18
CA ASP A 438 6.92 2.05 -8.11
C ASP A 438 8.36 2.62 -8.20
N GLY A 439 8.77 3.35 -7.18
CA GLY A 439 9.99 4.18 -7.18
C GLY A 439 9.74 5.65 -7.53
N THR A 440 8.49 6.06 -7.79
CA THR A 440 8.14 7.47 -8.03
C THR A 440 8.09 8.29 -6.73
N PRO A 441 8.81 9.43 -6.65
CA PRO A 441 8.72 10.36 -5.52
C PRO A 441 7.33 10.97 -5.37
N PHE A 442 6.86 11.17 -4.14
CA PHE A 442 5.67 11.98 -3.88
C PHE A 442 5.93 13.44 -3.99
N ARG A 443 4.86 14.20 -4.16
CA ARG A 443 4.85 15.65 -4.09
C ARG A 443 3.64 16.11 -3.27
N THR A 444 3.88 16.95 -2.27
CA THR A 444 2.79 17.63 -1.56
C THR A 444 1.99 18.51 -2.52
N ARG A 445 0.81 18.99 -2.09
CA ARG A 445 0.20 20.15 -2.75
C ARG A 445 1.18 21.34 -2.69
N PRO A 446 1.16 22.24 -3.69
CA PRO A 446 1.91 23.47 -3.61
C PRO A 446 1.51 24.29 -2.36
N PHE A 447 2.48 24.89 -1.70
CA PHE A 447 2.31 25.80 -0.56
C PHE A 447 3.39 26.89 -0.61
N ARG A 448 3.17 28.05 0.02
CA ARG A 448 4.21 29.09 0.07
C ARG A 448 5.26 28.74 1.11
N ALA A 449 6.53 28.98 0.81
CA ALA A 449 7.60 28.69 1.78
C ALA A 449 7.37 29.40 3.13
N SER A 450 6.83 30.62 3.12
CA SER A 450 6.42 31.41 4.28
C SER A 450 5.36 30.74 5.17
N ASP A 451 4.50 29.92 4.58
CA ASP A 451 3.37 29.29 5.29
C ASP A 451 3.84 28.05 6.04
N LEU A 452 5.04 27.52 5.77
CA LEU A 452 5.52 26.28 6.38
C LEU A 452 6.04 26.52 7.81
N GLU A 453 5.25 26.06 8.79
CA GLU A 453 5.60 26.14 10.21
C GLU A 453 6.35 24.91 10.69
N THR A 454 5.87 23.70 10.37
CA THR A 454 6.48 22.44 10.79
C THR A 454 6.63 21.45 9.63
N PHE A 455 7.80 20.84 9.49
CA PHE A 455 7.98 19.66 8.64
C PHE A 455 8.75 18.62 9.44
N THR A 456 8.14 17.48 9.67
CA THR A 456 8.76 16.37 10.40
C THR A 456 8.71 15.10 9.58
N VAL A 457 9.74 14.28 9.71
CA VAL A 457 9.76 12.92 9.17
C VAL A 457 10.12 11.97 10.30
N GLU A 458 9.18 11.12 10.69
CA GLU A 458 9.34 10.12 11.74
C GLU A 458 9.60 8.76 11.10
N ILE A 459 10.74 8.14 11.38
CA ILE A 459 11.01 6.77 10.92
C ILE A 459 10.33 5.81 11.89
N ARG A 460 9.28 5.12 11.43
CA ARG A 460 8.41 4.26 12.27
C ARG A 460 8.73 2.77 12.10
N SER A 461 9.21 2.36 10.92
CA SER A 461 9.55 0.95 10.63
C SER A 461 11.05 0.68 10.67
N LEU A 462 11.43 -0.31 11.48
CA LEU A 462 12.80 -0.82 11.60
C LEU A 462 13.08 -2.07 10.76
N ARG A 463 12.04 -2.84 10.44
CA ARG A 463 12.15 -4.11 9.73
C ARG A 463 12.74 -3.98 8.32
N LEU A 464 12.76 -2.75 7.82
CA LEU A 464 13.29 -2.35 6.52
C LEU A 464 14.53 -1.43 6.61
N LEU A 465 14.99 -1.09 7.82
CA LEU A 465 16.28 -0.44 7.98
C LEU A 465 17.36 -1.49 7.75
N SER A 466 17.80 -1.58 6.49
CA SER A 466 18.91 -2.43 6.09
C SER A 466 20.07 -2.23 7.07
N TYR A 467 20.44 -3.29 7.80
CA TYR A 467 21.63 -3.33 8.63
C TYR A 467 22.86 -3.10 7.75
N LYS A 468 23.27 -1.84 7.60
CA LYS A 468 24.42 -1.42 6.78
C LYS A 468 25.56 -1.00 7.71
N PRO A 469 26.40 -1.94 8.19
CA PRO A 469 27.63 -1.54 8.86
C PRO A 469 28.49 -0.77 7.84
N ASN A 470 29.12 0.32 8.28
CA ASN A 470 29.93 1.20 7.41
C ASN A 470 31.03 0.47 6.61
N ASN A 471 31.41 -0.75 7.00
CA ASN A 471 32.52 -1.49 6.45
C ASN A 471 32.14 -2.62 5.45
N GLN A 472 30.85 -2.93 5.22
CA GLN A 472 30.46 -4.07 4.37
C GLN A 472 30.11 -3.74 2.90
N ASN A 473 29.81 -2.49 2.57
CA ASN A 473 29.44 -2.08 1.19
C ASN A 473 30.35 -0.97 0.64
N CYS A 474 31.66 -1.19 0.70
CA CYS A 474 32.59 -0.40 -0.12
C CYS A 474 32.35 -0.78 -1.59
N GLY A 475 31.84 0.16 -2.40
CA GLY A 475 31.79 -0.01 -3.85
C GLY A 475 33.16 -0.42 -4.42
N PRO A 476 33.25 -0.92 -5.65
CA PRO A 476 34.44 -1.57 -6.23
C PRO A 476 35.71 -0.70 -6.33
N HIS A 477 35.66 0.55 -5.86
CA HIS A 477 36.70 1.56 -5.98
C HIS A 477 37.31 2.02 -4.64
N LEU A 478 36.86 1.51 -3.49
CA LEU A 478 37.44 1.82 -2.17
C LEU A 478 37.89 0.54 -1.49
N SER A 479 39.12 0.52 -0.98
CA SER A 479 39.60 -0.63 -0.20
C SER A 479 38.94 -0.65 1.20
N ILE A 480 38.70 -1.84 1.75
CA ILE A 480 38.18 -2.04 3.13
C ILE A 480 38.97 -1.24 4.19
N VAL A 481 40.27 -1.01 3.95
CA VAL A 481 41.16 -0.22 4.83
C VAL A 481 40.92 1.29 4.70
N GLU A 482 40.47 1.78 3.55
CA GLU A 482 40.16 3.19 3.30
C GLU A 482 38.75 3.58 3.75
N CYS A 483 37.85 2.60 3.87
CA CYS A 483 36.46 2.82 4.30
C CYS A 483 36.36 3.18 5.79
N GLY A 484 37.02 2.47 6.71
CA GLY A 484 37.01 2.77 8.16
C GLY A 484 35.63 3.18 8.75
N ASP A 485 35.62 3.90 9.87
CA ASP A 485 34.41 4.51 10.47
C ASP A 485 33.81 5.67 9.67
N ARG A 486 34.15 5.80 8.38
CA ARG A 486 33.78 6.98 7.60
C ARG A 486 32.37 6.81 7.05
N PRO A 487 31.55 7.86 7.09
CA PRO A 487 30.26 7.92 6.38
C PRO A 487 30.37 7.71 4.85
N GLN A 488 31.57 7.54 4.31
CA GLN A 488 31.85 7.24 2.89
C GLN A 488 31.57 5.78 2.54
N GLY A 489 31.62 4.87 3.53
CA GLY A 489 31.32 3.44 3.34
C GLY A 489 29.82 3.14 3.14
N VAL A 490 28.95 4.04 3.62
CA VAL A 490 27.52 4.11 3.28
C VAL A 490 27.33 5.30 2.35
N GLY A 491 27.71 5.18 1.08
CA GLY A 491 27.49 6.26 0.10
C GLY A 491 28.71 6.71 -0.68
N GLY A 492 29.23 5.82 -1.53
CA GLY A 492 29.93 6.24 -2.74
C GLY A 492 28.98 6.83 -3.81
N HIS A 493 27.67 6.72 -3.62
CA HIS A 493 26.62 7.13 -4.55
C HIS A 493 25.80 8.33 -4.02
N TYR A 494 25.36 9.20 -4.92
CA TYR A 494 24.61 10.43 -4.60
C TYR A 494 23.26 10.18 -3.92
N ASP A 495 22.67 9.01 -4.16
CA ASP A 495 21.41 8.56 -3.58
C ASP A 495 21.58 7.84 -2.23
N ARG A 496 22.83 7.72 -1.72
CA ARG A 496 23.15 7.00 -0.48
C ARG A 496 22.57 5.58 -0.46
N ASP A 497 22.63 4.90 -1.60
CA ASP A 497 22.03 3.57 -1.81
C ASP A 497 20.51 3.58 -1.58
N GLY A 498 19.83 4.54 -2.21
CA GLY A 498 18.37 4.66 -2.20
C GLY A 498 17.73 5.01 -0.86
N ALA A 499 18.48 5.70 0.01
CA ALA A 499 18.00 6.19 1.29
C ALA A 499 16.78 7.11 1.15
N LEU A 500 16.04 7.30 2.26
CA LEU A 500 14.93 8.24 2.31
C LEU A 500 15.42 9.66 2.03
N THR A 501 14.91 10.27 0.96
CA THR A 501 15.30 11.62 0.53
C THR A 501 14.15 12.61 0.66
N ALA A 502 14.43 13.77 1.25
CA ALA A 502 13.57 14.93 1.32
C ALA A 502 14.09 16.04 0.43
N ARG A 503 13.22 16.55 -0.44
CA ARG A 503 13.55 17.54 -1.46
C ARG A 503 12.56 18.70 -1.40
N ILE A 504 13.08 19.91 -1.60
CA ILE A 504 12.24 21.07 -1.87
C ILE A 504 12.34 21.37 -3.37
N ARG A 505 11.20 21.51 -4.04
CA ARG A 505 11.11 21.93 -5.44
C ARG A 505 10.27 23.19 -5.58
N ARG A 506 10.65 24.06 -6.50
CA ARG A 506 9.81 25.21 -6.87
C ARG A 506 8.63 24.73 -7.70
N ALA A 507 7.42 25.17 -7.35
CA ALA A 507 6.20 24.73 -8.03
C ALA A 507 6.13 25.18 -9.50
N SER A 508 6.70 26.34 -9.84
CA SER A 508 6.55 26.96 -11.16
C SER A 508 7.36 26.30 -12.28
N ASP A 509 8.55 25.79 -11.97
CA ASP A 509 9.52 25.27 -12.96
C ASP A 509 10.13 23.91 -12.57
N ASP A 510 9.64 23.31 -11.47
CA ASP A 510 10.13 22.06 -10.88
C ASP A 510 11.61 22.06 -10.48
N ALA A 511 12.22 23.25 -10.34
CA ALA A 511 13.62 23.37 -9.96
C ALA A 511 13.84 22.76 -8.57
N LEU A 512 14.78 21.82 -8.48
CA LEU A 512 15.22 21.27 -7.19
C LEU A 512 16.03 22.34 -6.44
N LEU A 513 15.61 22.69 -5.24
CA LEU A 513 16.19 23.76 -4.44
C LEU A 513 16.85 23.26 -3.16
N TYR A 514 16.43 22.11 -2.66
CA TYR A 514 17.04 21.44 -1.51
C TYR A 514 16.95 19.93 -1.67
N GLU A 515 17.96 19.20 -1.18
CA GLU A 515 17.91 17.74 -1.08
C GLU A 515 18.71 17.26 0.13
N ALA A 516 18.05 16.48 0.99
CA ALA A 516 18.67 15.77 2.10
C ALA A 516 18.29 14.29 2.11
N ALA A 517 19.26 13.42 2.35
CA ALA A 517 19.08 11.99 2.57
C ALA A 517 19.18 11.67 4.06
N MET A 518 18.24 10.87 4.56
CA MET A 518 18.17 10.34 5.91
C MET A 518 18.35 8.83 5.86
N TYR A 519 19.25 8.30 6.69
CA TYR A 519 19.48 6.87 6.76
C TYR A 519 19.89 6.46 8.17
N TRP A 520 19.50 5.25 8.56
CA TRP A 520 19.93 4.64 9.81
C TRP A 520 21.22 3.85 9.60
N HIS A 521 22.20 4.03 10.48
CA HIS A 521 23.41 3.22 10.50
C HIS A 521 24.08 3.21 11.88
N TRP A 522 25.17 2.46 12.00
CA TRP A 522 26.03 2.46 13.18
C TRP A 522 27.49 2.46 12.75
N LYS A 523 28.37 3.07 13.56
CA LYS A 523 29.82 3.03 13.33
C LYS A 523 30.47 1.87 14.06
N GLU A 524 31.54 1.33 13.50
CA GLU A 524 32.33 0.30 14.18
C GLU A 524 32.97 0.86 15.46
N SER A 525 33.36 2.14 15.47
CA SER A 525 33.79 2.85 16.68
C SER A 525 32.71 2.94 17.77
N GLU A 526 31.44 2.79 17.40
CA GLU A 526 30.28 2.87 18.30
C GLU A 526 29.78 1.48 18.69
N ALA A 527 30.38 0.41 18.15
CA ALA A 527 30.02 -0.97 18.45
C ALA A 527 29.93 -1.29 19.94
N ALA A 528 30.82 -0.72 20.76
CA ALA A 528 30.81 -0.94 22.20
C ALA A 528 29.71 -0.15 22.93
N GLU A 529 29.33 1.01 22.41
CA GLU A 529 28.21 1.82 22.93
C GLU A 529 26.90 1.14 22.55
N ASP A 530 26.71 0.79 21.28
CA ASP A 530 25.53 0.09 20.78
C ASP A 530 25.34 -1.26 21.49
N ALA A 531 26.42 -2.04 21.67
CA ALA A 531 26.34 -3.31 22.40
C ALA A 531 25.98 -3.11 23.88
N ALA A 532 26.38 -2.00 24.50
CA ALA A 532 26.00 -1.67 25.87
C ALA A 532 24.55 -1.21 25.97
N GLU A 533 24.04 -0.46 24.98
CA GLU A 533 22.63 -0.09 24.89
C GLU A 533 21.73 -1.31 24.63
N GLU A 534 22.13 -2.17 23.69
CA GLU A 534 21.46 -3.45 23.44
C GLU A 534 21.44 -4.27 24.73
N GLU A 535 22.58 -4.49 25.39
CA GLU A 535 22.64 -5.24 26.64
C GLU A 535 21.78 -4.61 27.75
N ALA A 536 21.77 -3.29 27.89
CA ALA A 536 20.93 -2.62 28.89
C ALA A 536 19.43 -2.84 28.62
N TRP A 537 18.98 -2.74 27.37
CA TRP A 537 17.61 -3.04 27.00
C TRP A 537 17.25 -4.51 27.21
N ARG A 538 18.16 -5.42 26.86
CA ARG A 538 18.01 -6.86 27.12
C ARG A 538 17.88 -7.13 28.62
N GLN A 539 18.71 -6.49 29.44
CA GLN A 539 18.63 -6.58 30.90
C GLN A 539 17.29 -6.05 31.42
N ARG A 540 16.74 -4.95 30.88
CA ARG A 540 15.41 -4.45 31.25
C ARG A 540 14.31 -5.50 30.99
N ILE A 541 14.40 -6.21 29.86
CA ILE A 541 13.47 -7.30 29.53
C ILE A 541 13.63 -8.46 30.53
N GLU A 542 14.86 -8.87 30.84
CA GLU A 542 15.13 -9.94 31.81
C GLU A 542 14.71 -9.58 33.24
N ASP A 543 14.86 -8.31 33.62
CA ASP A 543 14.43 -7.74 34.91
C ASP A 543 12.89 -7.64 35.01
N GLY A 544 12.18 -7.94 33.92
CA GLY A 544 10.72 -7.96 33.86
C GLY A 544 10.09 -6.58 33.71
N GLU A 545 10.82 -5.60 33.16
CA GLU A 545 10.21 -4.35 32.74
C GLU A 545 9.17 -4.59 31.64
N ALA A 546 8.24 -3.62 31.48
CA ALA A 546 7.19 -3.72 30.49
C ALA A 546 7.77 -3.76 29.08
N PHE A 547 7.63 -4.92 28.42
CA PHE A 547 8.09 -5.18 27.07
C PHE A 547 7.09 -6.06 26.31
N GLY A 548 6.95 -5.81 25.02
CA GLY A 548 6.01 -6.52 24.17
C GLY A 548 4.57 -6.00 24.30
N THR A 549 3.65 -6.76 23.74
CA THR A 549 2.21 -6.50 23.80
C THR A 549 1.60 -7.25 24.98
N ARG A 550 0.89 -6.53 25.85
CA ARG A 550 -0.04 -7.11 26.83
C ARG A 550 -1.46 -6.98 26.32
N PHE A 551 -2.10 -8.13 26.15
CA PHE A 551 -3.42 -8.26 25.57
C PHE A 551 -4.39 -8.84 26.60
N THR A 552 -5.44 -8.11 26.97
CA THR A 552 -6.45 -8.58 27.92
C THR A 552 -7.85 -8.46 27.35
N MET A 553 -8.65 -9.51 27.52
CA MET A 553 -10.06 -9.55 27.11
C MET A 553 -10.94 -9.97 28.30
N GLY A 554 -11.91 -9.12 28.63
CA GLY A 554 -12.96 -9.42 29.61
C GLY A 554 -14.07 -10.30 29.05
N ASP A 555 -15.07 -10.58 29.88
CA ASP A 555 -16.20 -11.48 29.57
C ASP A 555 -17.17 -10.94 28.51
N GLY A 556 -17.19 -9.62 28.28
CA GLY A 556 -18.04 -8.94 27.31
C GLY A 556 -17.48 -8.83 25.89
N ILE A 557 -16.40 -9.54 25.57
CA ILE A 557 -15.68 -9.38 24.31
C ILE A 557 -16.10 -10.44 23.28
N ASN A 558 -16.57 -9.98 22.12
CA ASN A 558 -16.90 -10.81 20.97
C ASN A 558 -16.26 -10.25 19.69
N VAL A 559 -15.29 -10.99 19.15
CA VAL A 559 -14.68 -10.75 17.84
C VAL A 559 -15.11 -11.87 16.91
N THR A 560 -15.79 -11.53 15.82
CA THR A 560 -16.22 -12.49 14.79
C THR A 560 -15.69 -12.04 13.45
N PHE A 561 -14.87 -12.87 12.80
CA PHE A 561 -14.43 -12.59 11.43
C PHE A 561 -15.63 -12.50 10.49
N ASP A 562 -15.71 -11.40 9.75
CA ASP A 562 -16.74 -11.16 8.75
C ASP A 562 -16.15 -10.35 7.61
N LEU A 563 -15.86 -11.02 6.49
CA LEU A 563 -15.27 -10.38 5.33
C LEU A 563 -16.16 -9.29 4.74
N ASN A 564 -17.49 -9.39 4.87
CA ASN A 564 -18.40 -8.36 4.36
C ASN A 564 -18.30 -7.06 5.15
N ALA A 565 -17.91 -7.13 6.42
CA ALA A 565 -17.65 -5.95 7.24
C ALA A 565 -16.31 -5.29 6.89
N ILE A 566 -15.31 -6.08 6.48
CA ILE A 566 -13.97 -5.59 6.15
C ILE A 566 -13.89 -5.07 4.70
N ARG A 567 -14.59 -5.71 3.76
CA ARG A 567 -14.49 -5.41 2.32
C ARG A 567 -14.69 -3.93 1.97
N PRO A 568 -15.68 -3.19 2.52
CA PRO A 568 -15.85 -1.78 2.20
C PRO A 568 -14.62 -0.94 2.53
N ILE A 569 -14.02 -1.15 3.71
CA ILE A 569 -12.82 -0.42 4.11
C ILE A 569 -11.57 -0.91 3.38
N GLY A 570 -11.46 -2.20 3.09
CA GLY A 570 -10.33 -2.72 2.33
C GLY A 570 -10.31 -2.29 0.86
N HIS A 571 -11.47 -2.06 0.23
CA HIS A 571 -11.52 -1.40 -1.07
C HIS A 571 -11.03 0.04 -0.99
N ARG A 572 -11.43 0.79 0.05
CA ARG A 572 -10.99 2.18 0.27
C ARG A 572 -9.49 2.29 0.53
N LEU A 573 -8.94 1.33 1.27
CA LEU A 573 -7.51 1.22 1.57
C LEU A 573 -6.71 0.49 0.47
N GLY A 574 -7.34 0.06 -0.62
CA GLY A 574 -6.66 -0.50 -1.80
C GLY A 574 -6.09 -1.90 -1.65
N PHE A 575 -6.49 -2.68 -0.63
CA PHE A 575 -5.90 -4.00 -0.39
C PHE A 575 -6.89 -5.18 -0.38
N LEU A 576 -8.21 -4.92 -0.34
CA LEU A 576 -9.19 -5.97 -0.58
C LEU A 576 -9.77 -5.79 -1.97
N GLY A 577 -9.17 -6.48 -2.93
CA GLY A 577 -9.79 -6.72 -4.21
C GLY A 577 -10.19 -8.18 -4.27
N THR A 578 -11.48 -8.48 -4.28
CA THR A 578 -11.89 -9.68 -5.01
C THR A 578 -11.51 -9.42 -6.46
N GLU A 579 -10.40 -10.00 -6.94
CA GLU A 579 -9.94 -9.74 -8.30
C GLU A 579 -10.57 -10.77 -9.23
N LEU A 580 -11.30 -10.24 -10.22
CA LEU A 580 -11.67 -11.00 -11.39
C LEU A 580 -10.45 -11.09 -12.31
N VAL A 581 -9.73 -12.21 -12.26
CA VAL A 581 -8.53 -12.43 -13.06
C VAL A 581 -8.92 -13.12 -14.37
N HIS A 582 -8.72 -12.43 -15.49
CA HIS A 582 -8.84 -13.02 -16.81
C HIS A 582 -7.62 -13.91 -17.10
N THR A 583 -7.79 -15.23 -17.17
CA THR A 583 -6.69 -16.19 -17.30
C THR A 583 -6.45 -16.70 -18.71
N GLY A 584 -7.37 -16.46 -19.64
CA GLY A 584 -7.14 -16.76 -21.03
C GLY A 584 -8.34 -16.49 -21.92
N THR A 585 -8.06 -16.10 -23.16
CA THR A 585 -9.04 -16.04 -24.24
C THR A 585 -8.49 -16.76 -25.46
N TRP A 586 -9.33 -17.58 -26.06
CA TRP A 586 -9.16 -18.13 -27.39
C TRP A 586 -10.23 -17.55 -28.32
N ALA A 587 -9.87 -17.33 -29.58
CA ALA A 587 -10.75 -16.74 -30.57
C ALA A 587 -10.56 -17.41 -31.94
N GLU A 588 -11.66 -17.68 -32.63
CA GLU A 588 -11.66 -18.14 -34.01
C GLU A 588 -12.66 -17.33 -34.84
N HIS A 589 -12.34 -17.14 -36.11
CA HIS A 589 -13.13 -16.31 -37.01
C HIS A 589 -13.29 -17.00 -38.35
N TRP A 590 -14.53 -16.98 -38.84
CA TRP A 590 -14.88 -17.41 -40.18
C TRP A 590 -15.49 -16.22 -40.90
N SER A 591 -14.84 -15.82 -41.98
CA SER A 591 -15.37 -14.78 -42.85
C SER A 591 -16.64 -15.25 -43.56
N HIS A 592 -17.43 -14.31 -44.06
CA HIS A 592 -18.66 -14.60 -44.83
C HIS A 592 -18.48 -15.61 -45.99
N ASN A 593 -17.25 -15.75 -46.52
CA ASN A 593 -16.95 -16.59 -47.68
C ASN A 593 -16.30 -17.95 -47.32
N GLU A 594 -16.04 -18.22 -46.04
CA GLU A 594 -15.36 -19.44 -45.59
C GLU A 594 -16.35 -20.55 -45.24
N SER A 595 -16.11 -21.75 -45.78
CA SER A 595 -16.90 -22.95 -45.47
C SER A 595 -16.46 -23.58 -44.15
N GLY A 596 -17.40 -24.04 -43.33
CA GLY A 596 -17.12 -24.77 -42.08
C GLY A 596 -17.40 -23.98 -40.80
N ALA A 597 -17.96 -22.77 -40.91
CA ALA A 597 -18.40 -22.00 -39.75
C ALA A 597 -19.44 -22.79 -38.92
N PRO A 598 -19.38 -22.71 -37.57
CA PRO A 598 -20.43 -23.26 -36.73
C PRO A 598 -21.75 -22.58 -37.10
N GLY A 599 -22.80 -23.35 -37.41
CA GLY A 599 -24.11 -22.79 -37.78
C GLY A 599 -24.96 -22.44 -36.57
N LEU A 600 -25.95 -21.56 -36.76
CA LEU A 600 -27.15 -21.56 -35.92
C LEU A 600 -27.82 -22.92 -36.17
N GLY A 601 -27.70 -23.87 -35.23
CA GLY A 601 -28.44 -25.12 -35.33
C GLY A 601 -29.94 -24.81 -35.32
N ASP A 602 -30.69 -25.35 -36.28
CA ASP A 602 -32.16 -25.36 -36.25
C ASP A 602 -32.71 -26.20 -35.10
#